data_AF-A0AAX6FYR1-F1
#
_entry.id   AF-A0AAX6FYR1-F1
#
_cell.length_a   1.000
_cell.length_b   1.000
_cell.length_c   1.000
_cell.angle_alpha   90.00
_cell.angle_beta   90.00
_cell.angle_gamma   90.00
#
_symmetry.space_group_name_H-M   'P 1'
#
loop_
_entity.id
_entity.type
_entity.pdbx_description
1 polymer ?
#
loop_
_entity_poly.entity_id
_entity_poly.type
_entity_poly.pdbx_seq_one_letter_code
_entity_poly.pdbx_strand_id
1 'polypeptide(L)'
;MQQVKPQQLQKWEITVRSSKLQGVKPDQAWSLVSDYYGIHKILPSITSASEKVDGGLRQITFSMNGSPQTHWFKDRLVNMDHKVRSYTYEIGENDCGLEKITSTLKVGSSRRA
;
A
#
# COMPACT_ATOMS: atom_id res chain seq x y z
N MET A 1 -14.14 33.07 -25.30
CA MET A 1 -13.77 32.20 -24.16
C MET A 1 -13.92 30.76 -24.63
N GLN A 2 -12.82 30.00 -24.72
CA GLN A 2 -12.89 28.59 -25.15
C GLN A 2 -13.32 27.74 -23.95
N GLN A 3 -14.40 26.98 -24.09
CA GLN A 3 -14.79 25.94 -23.13
C GLN A 3 -13.73 24.83 -23.16
N VAL A 4 -12.95 24.71 -22.09
CA VAL A 4 -12.12 23.54 -21.85
C VAL A 4 -13.06 22.39 -21.48
N LYS A 5 -13.22 21.44 -22.41
CA LYS A 5 -13.94 20.19 -22.17
C LYS A 5 -13.23 19.45 -21.03
N PRO A 6 -13.90 19.05 -19.94
CA PRO A 6 -13.23 18.35 -18.86
C PRO A 6 -12.65 17.06 -19.43
N GLN A 7 -11.32 16.94 -19.39
CA GLN A 7 -10.63 15.71 -19.75
C GLN A 7 -11.06 14.66 -18.72
N GLN A 8 -11.79 13.64 -19.15
CA GLN A 8 -12.09 12.49 -18.32
C GLN A 8 -10.76 11.82 -17.95
N LEU A 9 -10.31 12.02 -16.72
CA LEU A 9 -9.16 11.32 -16.17
C LEU A 9 -9.49 9.83 -16.12
N GLN A 10 -8.77 9.03 -16.92
CA GLN A 10 -8.92 7.58 -16.90
C GLN A 10 -8.38 7.05 -15.57
N LYS A 11 -9.26 6.44 -14.77
CA LYS A 11 -8.86 5.79 -13.51
C LYS A 11 -8.06 4.53 -13.85
N TRP A 12 -6.85 4.42 -13.32
CA TRP A 12 -6.07 3.19 -13.42
C TRP A 12 -6.40 2.28 -12.24
N GLU A 13 -6.39 0.96 -12.49
CA GLU A 13 -6.54 -0.07 -11.47
C GLU A 13 -5.48 -1.14 -11.71
N ILE A 14 -4.75 -1.49 -10.65
CA ILE A 14 -3.67 -2.47 -10.70
C ILE A 14 -3.89 -3.47 -9.57
N THR A 15 -3.82 -4.76 -9.89
CA THR A 15 -3.79 -5.86 -8.91
C THR A 15 -2.48 -6.61 -9.03
N VAL A 16 -1.72 -6.67 -7.95
CA VAL A 16 -0.49 -7.46 -7.84
C VAL A 16 -0.71 -8.61 -6.87
N ARG A 17 -0.21 -9.80 -7.22
CA ARG A 17 -0.19 -10.97 -6.33
C ARG A 17 1.24 -11.36 -6.04
N SER A 18 1.56 -11.61 -4.78
CA SER A 18 2.83 -12.23 -4.42
C SER A 18 2.85 -13.69 -4.90
N SER A 19 4.04 -14.26 -4.96
CA SER A 19 4.21 -15.71 -5.00
C SER A 19 3.51 -16.37 -3.80
N LYS A 20 3.11 -17.63 -3.98
CA LYS A 20 2.53 -18.42 -2.89
C LYS A 20 3.57 -18.66 -1.80
N LEU A 21 3.26 -18.23 -0.58
CA LEU A 21 4.05 -18.56 0.60
C LEU A 21 3.77 -20.01 1.00
N GLN A 22 4.74 -20.90 0.77
CA GLN A 22 4.59 -22.31 1.16
C GLN A 22 4.74 -22.46 2.68
N GLY A 23 3.91 -23.31 3.30
CA GLY A 23 3.96 -23.59 4.74
C GLY A 23 3.41 -22.50 5.67
N VAL A 24 3.03 -21.33 5.13
CA VAL A 24 2.50 -20.21 5.93
C VAL A 24 0.98 -20.17 5.84
N LYS A 25 0.30 -20.24 6.99
CA LYS A 25 -1.16 -20.06 7.05
C LYS A 25 -1.53 -18.58 6.86
N PRO A 26 -2.70 -18.25 6.30
CA PRO A 26 -3.13 -16.87 6.12
C PRO A 26 -3.09 -16.03 7.39
N ASP A 27 -3.46 -16.59 8.55
CA ASP A 27 -3.44 -15.85 9.83
C ASP A 27 -2.03 -15.51 10.30
N GLN A 28 -1.05 -16.37 10.02
CA GLN A 28 0.37 -16.11 10.34
C GLN A 28 0.96 -15.04 9.43
N ALA A 29 0.64 -15.07 8.14
CA ALA A 29 1.04 -13.99 7.24
C ALA A 29 0.35 -12.68 7.64
N TRP A 30 -0.94 -12.74 7.98
CA TRP A 30 -1.70 -11.56 8.38
C TRP A 30 -1.17 -10.93 9.68
N SER A 31 -0.76 -11.71 10.68
CA SER A 31 -0.23 -11.17 11.94
C SER A 31 1.01 -10.28 11.73
N LEU A 32 1.79 -10.53 10.68
CA LEU A 32 2.92 -9.71 10.29
C LEU A 32 2.48 -8.50 9.46
N VAL A 33 1.62 -8.74 8.49
CA VAL A 33 1.19 -7.76 7.49
C VAL A 33 0.24 -6.72 8.06
N SER A 34 -0.53 -7.06 9.11
CA SER A 34 -1.47 -6.16 9.77
C SER A 34 -0.79 -5.08 10.62
N ASP A 35 0.52 -5.20 10.89
CA ASP A 35 1.32 -4.13 11.48
C ASP A 35 1.51 -3.00 10.45
N TYR A 36 0.47 -2.19 10.26
CA TYR A 36 0.41 -1.11 9.27
C TYR A 36 1.61 -0.15 9.42
N TYR A 37 1.98 0.22 10.64
CA TYR A 37 3.11 1.12 10.90
C TYR A 37 4.46 0.40 10.83
N GLY A 38 4.51 -0.89 11.15
CA GLY A 38 5.73 -1.70 11.07
C GLY A 38 5.95 -2.44 9.75
N ILE A 39 5.24 -2.10 8.67
CA ILE A 39 5.33 -2.84 7.39
C ILE A 39 6.77 -2.91 6.80
N HIS A 40 7.60 -1.91 7.11
CA HIS A 40 9.02 -1.87 6.76
C HIS A 40 9.83 -3.04 7.32
N LYS A 41 9.36 -3.70 8.38
CA LYS A 41 10.00 -4.89 8.96
C LYS A 41 9.88 -6.13 8.08
N ILE A 42 8.94 -6.15 7.14
CA ILE A 42 8.65 -7.33 6.31
C ILE A 42 8.75 -7.08 4.80
N LEU A 43 8.79 -5.82 4.36
CA LEU A 43 8.97 -5.44 2.96
C LEU A 43 10.33 -4.77 2.78
N PRO A 44 11.34 -5.46 2.22
CA PRO A 44 12.70 -4.94 2.09
C PRO A 44 12.83 -3.67 1.24
N SER A 45 11.89 -3.45 0.31
CA SER A 45 11.86 -2.23 -0.52
C SER A 45 11.43 -0.98 0.26
N ILE A 46 10.85 -1.15 1.46
CA ILE A 46 10.45 -0.04 2.33
C ILE A 46 11.57 0.20 3.33
N THR A 47 12.29 1.30 3.15
CA THR A 47 13.40 1.71 4.01
C THR A 47 12.91 2.15 5.39
N SER A 48 11.78 2.87 5.45
CA SER A 48 11.18 3.28 6.71
C SER A 48 9.67 3.45 6.59
N ALA A 49 8.99 3.19 7.70
CA ALA A 49 7.61 3.58 7.91
C ALA A 49 7.51 4.20 9.30
N SER A 50 7.11 5.47 9.36
CA SER A 50 6.99 6.22 10.61
C SER A 50 5.57 6.73 10.77
N GLU A 51 5.00 6.51 11.95
CA GLU A 51 3.75 7.14 12.34
C GLU A 51 4.01 8.64 12.57
N LYS A 52 3.22 9.49 11.92
CA LYS A 52 3.12 10.90 12.28
C LYS A 52 1.97 10.98 13.28
N VAL A 53 2.22 11.65 14.40
CA VAL A 53 1.35 11.69 15.62
C VAL A 53 -0.04 12.31 15.38
N ASP A 54 -0.40 12.63 14.14
CA ASP A 54 -1.65 13.30 13.81
C ASP A 54 -2.51 12.46 12.85
N GLY A 55 -3.61 11.91 13.35
CA GLY A 55 -4.69 11.33 12.54
C GLY A 55 -4.44 9.96 11.88
N GLY A 56 -3.43 9.20 12.31
CA GLY A 56 -3.13 7.87 11.75
C GLY A 56 -2.45 7.90 10.37
N LEU A 57 -1.77 9.01 10.08
CA LEU A 57 -0.95 9.19 8.88
C LEU A 57 0.41 8.52 9.08
N ARG A 58 0.86 7.75 8.09
CA ARG A 58 2.20 7.14 8.07
C ARG A 58 2.99 7.74 6.91
N GLN A 59 4.27 8.01 7.14
CA GLN A 59 5.21 8.37 6.08
C GLN A 59 6.03 7.14 5.71
N ILE A 60 5.96 6.74 4.45
CA ILE A 60 6.71 5.65 3.83
C ILE A 60 7.88 6.24 3.04
N THR A 61 9.07 5.67 3.23
CA THR A 61 10.21 5.86 2.32
C THR A 61 10.56 4.50 1.73
N PHE A 62 10.72 4.45 0.42
CA PHE A 62 10.96 3.20 -0.31
C PHE A 62 11.89 3.42 -1.50
N SER A 63 12.45 2.33 -2.01
CA SER A 63 13.20 2.32 -3.27
C SER A 63 12.53 1.38 -4.28
N MET A 64 12.65 1.71 -5.56
CA MET A 64 12.22 0.83 -6.64
C MET A 64 13.37 -0.08 -7.05
N ASN A 65 13.06 -1.33 -7.39
CA ASN A 65 14.07 -2.31 -7.82
C ASN A 65 14.89 -1.76 -8.99
N GLY A 66 16.22 -1.79 -8.85
CA GLY A 66 17.15 -1.31 -9.89
C GLY A 66 17.38 0.20 -9.89
N SER A 67 16.80 0.96 -8.95
CA SER A 67 17.07 2.39 -8.78
C SER A 67 17.74 2.66 -7.42
N PRO A 68 18.83 3.46 -7.38
CA PRO A 68 19.42 3.93 -6.12
C PRO A 68 18.59 5.08 -5.50
N GLN A 69 17.63 5.64 -6.25
CA GLN A 69 16.79 6.73 -5.78
C GLN A 69 15.73 6.22 -4.79
N THR A 70 15.57 6.96 -3.69
CA THR A 70 14.48 6.76 -2.74
C THR A 70 13.34 7.71 -3.07
N HIS A 71 12.13 7.23 -2.80
CA HIS A 71 10.88 7.95 -2.95
C HIS A 71 10.12 7.92 -1.63
N TRP A 72 9.16 8.82 -1.48
CA TRP A 72 8.31 8.85 -0.29
C TRP A 72 6.87 9.21 -0.60
N PHE A 73 5.98 8.69 0.25
CA PHE A 73 4.60 9.14 0.30
C PHE A 73 4.06 9.10 1.72
N LYS A 74 3.05 9.90 1.99
CA LYS A 74 2.22 9.82 3.19
C LYS A 74 0.92 9.13 2.85
N ASP A 75 0.51 8.18 3.67
CA ASP A 75 -0.78 7.53 3.53
C ASP A 75 -1.52 7.41 4.86
N ARG A 76 -2.83 7.28 4.78
CA ARG A 76 -3.70 7.09 5.95
C ARG A 76 -4.43 5.77 5.86
N LEU A 77 -4.56 5.11 7.00
CA LEU A 77 -5.39 3.92 7.11
C LEU A 77 -6.87 4.33 7.03
N VAL A 78 -7.62 3.73 6.10
CA VAL A 78 -9.05 4.00 5.90
C VAL A 78 -9.90 2.92 6.56
N ASN A 79 -9.50 1.65 6.41
CA ASN A 79 -10.20 0.52 6.98
C ASN A 79 -9.24 -0.62 7.29
N MET A 80 -9.52 -1.37 8.37
CA MET A 80 -8.79 -2.57 8.78
C MET A 80 -9.82 -3.61 9.19
N ASP A 81 -9.86 -4.73 8.47
CA ASP A 81 -10.71 -5.87 8.80
C ASP A 81 -9.87 -7.13 8.98
N HIS A 82 -9.70 -7.51 10.25
CA HIS A 82 -8.94 -8.70 10.62
C HIS A 82 -9.66 -10.01 10.26
N LYS A 83 -10.99 -10.02 10.10
CA LYS A 83 -11.75 -11.23 9.74
C LYS A 83 -11.48 -11.64 8.30
N VAL A 84 -11.45 -10.66 7.40
CA VAL A 84 -11.13 -10.90 5.97
C VAL A 84 -9.64 -10.69 5.64
N ARG A 85 -8.83 -10.37 6.65
CA ARG A 85 -7.37 -10.16 6.58
C ARG A 85 -7.00 -9.13 5.51
N SER A 86 -7.61 -7.95 5.61
CA SER A 86 -7.40 -6.89 4.64
C SER A 86 -7.41 -5.51 5.28
N TYR A 87 -6.61 -4.60 4.72
CA TYR A 87 -6.70 -3.19 5.04
C TYR A 87 -6.62 -2.33 3.79
N THR A 88 -7.25 -1.16 3.85
CA THR A 88 -7.30 -0.17 2.78
C THR A 88 -6.71 1.13 3.28
N TYR A 89 -5.90 1.78 2.44
CA TYR A 89 -5.25 3.04 2.73
C TYR A 89 -5.32 3.98 1.54
N GLU A 90 -5.20 5.28 1.82
CA GLU A 90 -5.20 6.33 0.81
C GLU A 90 -3.88 7.08 0.84
N ILE A 91 -3.26 7.21 -0.33
CA ILE A 91 -2.03 7.99 -0.50
C ILE A 91 -2.40 9.46 -0.71
N GLY A 92 -1.82 10.32 0.12
CA GLY A 92 -1.90 11.77 0.02
C GLY A 92 -0.63 12.35 -0.60
N GLU A 93 0.08 13.17 0.17
CA GLU A 93 1.33 13.81 -0.26
C GLU A 93 2.42 12.80 -0.65
N ASN A 94 3.12 13.04 -1.76
CA ASN A 94 4.18 12.17 -2.25
C ASN A 94 5.11 12.90 -3.23
N ASP A 95 6.29 12.34 -3.48
CA ASP A 95 7.24 12.81 -4.51
C ASP A 95 7.18 11.99 -5.82
N CYS A 96 6.20 11.10 -5.94
CA CYS A 96 6.01 10.19 -7.07
C CYS A 96 5.02 10.71 -8.12
N GLY A 97 4.36 11.84 -7.88
CA GLY A 97 3.28 12.35 -8.75
C GLY A 97 1.99 11.50 -8.70
N LEU A 98 1.78 10.74 -7.63
CA LEU A 98 0.57 9.95 -7.43
C LEU A 98 -0.57 10.86 -6.96
N GLU A 99 -1.74 10.74 -7.58
CA GLU A 99 -2.93 11.48 -7.18
C GLU A 99 -4.12 10.54 -6.99
N LYS A 100 -4.89 10.73 -5.92
CA LYS A 100 -6.16 10.02 -5.64
C LYS A 100 -6.02 8.50 -5.63
N ILE A 101 -4.97 7.99 -4.99
CA ILE A 101 -4.71 6.55 -4.91
C ILE A 101 -5.31 5.96 -3.65
N THR A 102 -6.21 5.00 -3.84
CA THR A 102 -6.70 4.10 -2.80
C THR A 102 -6.15 2.72 -3.07
N SER A 103 -5.49 2.12 -2.09
CA SER A 103 -4.86 0.81 -2.22
C SER A 103 -5.37 -0.13 -1.14
N THR A 104 -5.49 -1.41 -1.49
CA THR A 104 -5.94 -2.46 -0.56
C THR A 104 -4.92 -3.59 -0.53
N LEU A 105 -4.45 -3.92 0.67
CA LEU A 105 -3.66 -5.11 0.90
C LEU A 105 -4.57 -6.20 1.48
N LYS A 106 -4.49 -7.41 0.92
CA LYS A 106 -5.25 -8.57 1.41
C LYS A 106 -4.39 -9.83 1.49
N VAL A 107 -4.55 -10.59 2.57
CA VAL A 107 -3.96 -11.91 2.76
C VAL A 107 -5.06 -12.98 2.64
N GLY A 108 -4.84 -13.95 1.77
CA GLY A 108 -5.80 -15.03 1.53
C GLY A 108 -5.14 -16.33 1.14
N SER A 109 -5.91 -17.41 1.25
CA SER A 109 -5.47 -18.72 0.76
C SER A 109 -5.32 -18.70 -0.75
N SER A 110 -4.20 -19.23 -1.25
CA SER A 110 -4.08 -19.59 -2.66
C SER A 110 -4.96 -20.81 -2.91
N ARG A 111 -6.08 -20.64 -3.64
CA ARG A 111 -6.74 -21.78 -4.28
C ARG A 111 -5.80 -22.28 -5.37
N ARG A 112 -5.59 -23.61 -5.48
CA ARG A 112 -5.00 -24.19 -6.68
C ARG A 112 -5.90 -23.81 -7.86
N ALA A 113 -5.31 -23.24 -8.90
CA ALA A 113 -5.87 -23.38 -10.25
C ALA A 113 -5.62 -24.82 -10.70
#